data_AF-A0A4U5LRT0-F1
#
_entry.id   AF-A0A4U5LRT0-F1
#
_cell.length_a   1.000
_cell.length_b   1.000
_cell.length_c   1.000
_cell.angle_alpha   90.00
_cell.angle_beta   90.00
_cell.angle_gamma   90.00
#
_symmetry.space_group_name_H-M   'P 1'
#
loop_
_entity.id
_entity.type
_entity.pdbx_description
1 polymer ?
#
loop_
_entity_poly.entity_id
_entity_poly.type
_entity_poly.pdbx_seq_one_letter_code
_entity_poly.pdbx_strand_id
1 'polypeptide(L)'
;MMTSSNDSSYSKMDKKSVRAILLIISTLTYILLGAAIFNKLEDQEDNRIRSEIAVIRSKLHEKYNFTTKDYQLLQTVIVKSLPFKAGYQWRFAGAFYFAVVVITTVGYGHSTPATVWGKLFCMIFALAGIPLGLVMFQSIGERVKYVNCLLSPEAA
;
A
#
# COMPACT_ATOMS: atom_id res chain seq x y z
N MET A 1 0.64 61.07 5.18
CA MET A 1 0.29 60.03 4.18
C MET A 1 1.24 58.86 4.36
N MET A 2 0.85 57.93 5.24
CA MET A 2 1.44 56.61 5.40
C MET A 2 0.63 55.67 4.53
N THR A 3 1.26 54.96 3.59
CA THR A 3 0.87 53.63 3.07
C THR A 3 1.72 53.35 1.82
N SER A 4 2.86 52.65 1.96
CA SER A 4 3.37 51.69 0.96
C SER A 4 4.70 51.12 1.45
N SER A 5 4.65 50.25 2.45
CA SER A 5 5.84 49.47 2.88
C SER A 5 5.51 48.01 3.18
N ASN A 6 4.28 47.55 2.88
CA ASN A 6 3.87 46.17 3.14
C ASN A 6 4.03 45.21 1.94
N ASP A 7 4.40 45.69 0.76
CA ASP A 7 4.45 44.83 -0.45
C ASP A 7 5.81 44.16 -0.70
N SER A 8 6.84 44.41 0.14
CA SER A 8 8.15 43.73 0.02
C SER A 8 8.33 42.51 0.93
N SER A 9 7.30 42.12 1.69
CA SER A 9 7.32 40.88 2.49
C SER A 9 6.63 39.69 1.81
N TYR A 10 6.30 39.79 0.51
CA TYR A 10 6.03 38.60 -0.29
C TYR A 10 7.37 37.90 -0.58
N SER A 11 7.79 37.13 0.42
CA SER A 11 9.09 36.48 0.53
C SER A 11 9.48 35.85 -0.81
N LYS A 12 10.68 36.20 -1.29
CA LYS A 12 11.36 35.58 -2.43
C LYS A 12 11.57 34.10 -2.09
N MET A 13 10.55 33.28 -2.28
CA MET A 13 10.59 31.85 -1.98
C MET A 13 11.75 31.24 -2.75
N ASP A 14 12.64 30.53 -2.04
CA ASP A 14 13.78 29.87 -2.68
C ASP A 14 13.28 28.97 -3.81
N LYS A 15 13.99 28.95 -4.94
CA LYS A 15 13.57 28.20 -6.14
C LYS A 15 13.35 26.72 -5.83
N LYS A 16 14.09 26.16 -4.85
CA LYS A 16 13.91 24.79 -4.36
C LYS A 16 12.59 24.62 -3.62
N SER A 17 12.22 25.58 -2.77
CA SER A 17 10.94 25.60 -2.06
C SER A 17 9.76 25.74 -3.02
N VAL A 18 9.87 26.61 -4.04
CA VAL A 18 8.85 26.74 -5.10
C VAL A 18 8.67 25.43 -5.85
N ARG A 19 9.77 24.80 -6.28
CA ARG A 19 9.72 23.49 -6.96
C ARG A 19 9.10 22.41 -6.09
N ALA A 20 9.45 22.35 -4.80
CA ALA A 20 8.89 21.38 -3.87
C ALA A 20 7.37 21.55 -3.71
N ILE A 21 6.90 22.79 -3.57
CA ILE A 21 5.47 23.10 -3.43
C ILE A 21 4.71 22.73 -4.71
N LEU A 22 5.26 23.05 -5.89
CA LEU A 22 4.65 22.66 -7.17
C LEU A 22 4.53 21.14 -7.32
N LEU A 23 5.56 20.37 -6.92
CA LEU A 23 5.51 18.91 -6.93
C LEU A 23 4.43 18.38 -5.99
N ILE A 24 4.34 18.93 -4.77
CA ILE A 24 3.32 18.52 -3.79
C ILE A 24 1.92 18.79 -4.35
N ILE A 25 1.66 20.00 -4.88
CA ILE A 25 0.34 20.36 -5.44
C ILE A 25 -0.01 19.45 -6.62
N SER A 26 0.94 19.19 -7.52
CA SER A 26 0.75 18.30 -8.66
C SER A 26 0.42 16.86 -8.21
N THR A 27 1.17 16.31 -7.26
CA THR A 27 0.93 14.97 -6.71
C THR A 27 -0.44 14.89 -6.02
N LEU A 28 -0.81 15.89 -5.22
CA LEU A 28 -2.12 15.93 -4.57
C LEU A 28 -3.25 15.95 -5.60
N THR A 29 -3.11 16.77 -6.65
CA THR A 29 -4.10 16.85 -7.73
C THR A 29 -4.22 15.51 -8.46
N TYR A 30 -3.10 14.85 -8.74
CA TYR A 30 -3.08 13.51 -9.35
C TYR A 30 -3.79 12.47 -8.48
N ILE A 31 -3.53 12.45 -7.17
CA ILE A 31 -4.19 11.55 -6.22
C ILE A 31 -5.71 11.80 -6.19
N LEU A 32 -6.14 13.06 -6.14
CA LEU A 32 -7.56 13.41 -6.13
C LEU A 32 -8.28 12.97 -7.41
N LEU A 33 -7.64 13.17 -8.57
CA LEU A 33 -8.17 12.71 -9.85
C LEU A 33 -8.29 11.18 -9.88
N GLY A 34 -7.25 10.47 -9.46
CA GLY A 34 -7.26 9.01 -9.33
C GLY A 34 -8.39 8.51 -8.42
N ALA A 35 -8.55 9.12 -7.25
CA ALA A 35 -9.62 8.79 -6.31
C ALA A 35 -11.03 8.98 -6.91
N ALA A 36 -11.25 10.08 -7.65
CA ALA A 36 -12.53 10.33 -8.31
C ALA A 36 -12.83 9.29 -9.41
N ILE A 37 -11.82 8.92 -10.20
CA ILE A 37 -11.94 7.89 -11.23
C ILE A 37 -12.24 6.53 -10.60
N PHE A 38 -11.44 6.09 -9.62
CA PHE A 38 -11.67 4.81 -8.93
C PHE A 38 -13.04 4.75 -8.26
N ASN A 39 -13.45 5.83 -7.58
CA ASN A 39 -14.79 5.89 -7.01
C ASN A 39 -15.86 5.69 -8.09
N LYS A 40 -15.72 6.32 -9.26
CA LYS A 40 -16.72 6.16 -10.32
C LYS A 40 -16.72 4.76 -10.95
N LEU A 41 -15.54 4.15 -11.10
CA LEU A 41 -15.39 2.83 -11.72
C LEU A 41 -15.84 1.69 -10.78
N GLU A 42 -15.48 1.77 -9.49
CA GLU A 42 -15.67 0.67 -8.54
C GLU A 42 -16.98 0.77 -7.73
N ASP A 43 -17.59 1.96 -7.61
CA ASP A 43 -18.80 2.15 -6.76
C ASP A 43 -19.97 1.28 -7.21
N GLN A 44 -20.19 1.11 -8.52
CA GLN A 44 -21.29 0.27 -9.02
C GLN A 44 -21.10 -1.19 -8.62
N GLU A 45 -19.88 -1.72 -8.74
CA GLU A 45 -19.58 -3.12 -8.46
C GLU A 45 -19.56 -3.39 -6.94
N ASP A 46 -19.01 -2.48 -6.13
CA ASP A 46 -19.06 -2.59 -4.66
C ASP A 46 -20.51 -2.62 -4.16
N ASN A 47 -21.38 -1.76 -4.73
CA ASN A 47 -22.81 -1.78 -4.42
C ASN A 47 -23.50 -3.09 -4.85
N ARG A 48 -23.12 -3.65 -6.02
CA ARG A 48 -23.63 -4.95 -6.48
C ARG A 48 -23.24 -6.06 -5.52
N ILE A 49 -21.96 -6.18 -5.17
CA ILE A 49 -21.44 -7.19 -4.23
C ILE A 49 -22.14 -7.06 -2.87
N ARG A 50 -22.30 -5.83 -2.35
CA ARG A 50 -23.03 -5.58 -1.10
C ARG A 50 -24.48 -6.05 -1.18
N SER A 51 -25.16 -5.79 -2.30
CA SER A 51 -26.55 -6.22 -2.50
C SER A 51 -26.68 -7.74 -2.58
N GLU A 52 -25.75 -8.43 -3.27
CA GLU A 52 -25.72 -9.88 -3.36
C GLU A 52 -25.50 -10.53 -1.99
N ILE A 53 -24.54 -10.01 -1.20
CA ILE A 53 -24.29 -10.46 0.16
C ILE A 53 -25.53 -10.23 1.04
N ALA A 54 -26.21 -9.09 0.90
CA ALA A 54 -27.43 -8.79 1.64
C ALA A 54 -28.57 -9.76 1.27
N VAL A 55 -28.72 -10.12 -0.01
CA VAL A 55 -29.71 -11.12 -0.47
C VAL A 55 -29.38 -12.51 0.07
N ILE A 56 -28.12 -12.94 0.01
CA ILE A 56 -27.68 -14.22 0.60
C ILE A 56 -27.94 -14.23 2.10
N ARG A 57 -27.69 -13.10 2.77
CA ARG A 57 -27.98 -12.93 4.20
C ARG A 57 -29.47 -13.04 4.52
N SER A 58 -30.35 -12.45 3.71
CA SER A 58 -31.79 -12.62 3.91
C SER A 58 -32.22 -14.07 3.69
N LYS A 59 -31.66 -14.74 2.67
CA LYS A 59 -31.98 -16.14 2.35
C LYS A 59 -31.59 -17.13 3.44
N LEU A 60 -30.40 -17.03 4.08
CA LEU A 60 -30.12 -17.96 5.19
C LEU A 60 -30.87 -17.60 6.47
N HIS A 61 -31.23 -16.33 6.70
CA HIS A 61 -32.11 -15.97 7.81
C HIS A 61 -33.50 -16.61 7.62
N GLU A 62 -34.11 -16.49 6.44
CA GLU A 62 -35.45 -17.04 6.17
C GLU A 62 -35.46 -18.57 6.16
N LYS A 63 -34.47 -19.21 5.52
CA LYS A 63 -34.45 -20.67 5.35
C LYS A 63 -33.98 -21.43 6.60
N TYR A 64 -33.09 -20.83 7.39
CA TYR A 64 -32.42 -21.53 8.50
C TYR A 64 -32.50 -20.78 9.85
N ASN A 65 -33.24 -19.67 9.94
CA ASN A 65 -33.32 -18.80 11.14
C ASN A 65 -31.94 -18.29 11.62
N PHE A 66 -31.01 -18.08 10.69
CA PHE A 66 -29.65 -17.63 11.00
C PHE A 66 -29.67 -16.17 11.46
N THR A 67 -29.40 -15.88 12.73
CA THR A 67 -29.42 -14.51 13.26
C THR A 67 -28.17 -13.72 12.86
N THR A 68 -28.22 -12.39 13.01
CA THR A 68 -27.06 -11.52 12.73
C THR A 68 -25.80 -11.93 13.49
N LYS A 69 -25.94 -12.48 14.71
CA LYS A 69 -24.81 -12.96 15.52
C LYS A 69 -24.16 -14.21 14.89
N ASP A 70 -24.98 -15.13 14.41
CA ASP A 70 -24.50 -16.35 13.74
C ASP A 70 -23.74 -15.99 12.46
N TYR A 71 -24.24 -15.00 11.71
CA TYR A 71 -23.54 -14.46 10.54
C TYR A 71 -22.16 -13.88 10.89
N GLN A 72 -22.06 -13.09 11.96
CA GLN A 72 -20.79 -12.51 12.39
C GLN A 72 -19.79 -13.59 12.81
N LEU A 73 -20.27 -14.63 13.52
CA LEU A 73 -19.44 -15.77 13.90
C LEU A 73 -18.95 -16.52 12.65
N LEU A 74 -19.85 -16.80 11.70
CA LEU A 74 -19.51 -17.45 10.44
C LEU A 74 -18.49 -16.63 9.64
N GLN A 75 -18.70 -15.32 9.49
CA GLN A 75 -17.74 -14.43 8.83
C GLN A 75 -16.39 -14.44 9.54
N THR A 76 -16.37 -14.43 10.88
CA THR A 76 -15.12 -14.50 11.66
C THR A 76 -14.38 -15.81 11.40
N VAL A 77 -15.09 -16.94 11.39
CA VAL A 77 -14.51 -18.25 11.08
C VAL A 77 -13.96 -18.27 9.65
N ILE A 78 -14.73 -17.78 8.67
CA ILE A 78 -14.30 -17.72 7.27
C ILE A 78 -13.03 -16.89 7.15
N VAL A 79 -13.03 -15.64 7.64
CA VAL A 79 -11.87 -14.73 7.53
C VAL A 79 -10.65 -15.31 8.22
N LYS A 80 -10.79 -15.91 9.40
CA LYS A 80 -9.67 -16.59 10.10
C LYS A 80 -9.21 -17.85 9.39
N SER A 81 -10.08 -18.53 8.65
CA SER A 81 -9.75 -19.74 7.89
C SER A 81 -9.10 -19.47 6.52
N LEU A 82 -9.30 -18.28 5.93
CA LEU A 82 -8.74 -17.89 4.63
C LEU A 82 -7.23 -18.13 4.50
N PRO A 83 -6.36 -17.72 5.45
CA PRO A 83 -4.92 -17.97 5.32
C PRO A 83 -4.57 -19.48 5.30
N PHE A 84 -5.40 -20.34 5.90
CA PHE A 84 -5.18 -21.79 5.87
C PHE A 84 -5.55 -22.41 4.51
N LYS A 85 -6.45 -21.79 3.74
CA LYS A 85 -6.77 -22.25 2.37
C LYS A 85 -5.60 -22.12 1.41
N ALA A 86 -4.70 -21.15 1.63
CA ALA A 86 -3.51 -20.95 0.82
C ALA A 86 -2.33 -21.88 1.21
N GLY A 87 -2.54 -22.83 2.14
CA GLY A 87 -1.51 -23.74 2.64
C GLY A 87 -0.68 -23.15 3.78
N TYR A 88 0.40 -23.84 4.18
CA TYR A 88 1.25 -23.44 5.30
C TYR A 88 2.11 -22.20 4.98
N GLN A 89 1.58 -21.00 5.27
CA GLN A 89 2.22 -19.71 5.00
C GLN A 89 3.55 -19.47 5.75
N TRP A 90 3.79 -20.16 6.86
CA TRP A 90 4.96 -19.93 7.73
C TRP A 90 6.04 -21.02 7.63
N ARG A 91 5.98 -21.90 6.62
CA ARG A 91 7.15 -22.72 6.28
C ARG A 91 8.24 -21.81 5.69
N PHE A 92 9.48 -22.30 5.67
CA PHE A 92 10.65 -21.51 5.27
C PHE A 92 10.45 -20.66 4.01
N ALA A 93 9.87 -21.22 2.93
CA ALA A 93 9.60 -20.50 1.69
C ALA A 93 8.64 -19.30 1.89
N GLY A 94 7.57 -19.48 2.66
CA GLY A 94 6.62 -18.41 2.94
C GLY A 94 7.18 -17.36 3.92
N ALA A 95 7.97 -17.78 4.90
CA ALA A 95 8.69 -16.87 5.79
C ALA A 95 9.75 -16.04 5.05
N PHE A 96 10.47 -16.65 4.11
CA PHE A 96 11.42 -15.96 3.22
C PHE A 96 10.70 -14.96 2.32
N TYR A 97 9.60 -15.36 1.68
CA TYR A 97 8.76 -14.46 0.91
C TYR A 97 8.28 -13.26 1.74
N PHE A 98 7.79 -13.51 2.96
CA PHE A 98 7.37 -12.45 3.88
C PHE A 98 8.52 -11.48 4.20
N ALA A 99 9.72 -12.01 4.49
CA ALA A 99 10.91 -11.18 4.75
C ALA A 99 11.27 -10.28 3.55
N VAL A 100 11.19 -10.81 2.33
CA VAL A 100 11.41 -10.03 1.10
C VAL A 100 10.37 -8.91 0.97
N VAL A 101 9.08 -9.23 1.11
CA VAL A 101 7.97 -8.27 0.99
C VAL A 101 8.03 -7.16 2.05
N VAL A 102 8.55 -7.45 3.25
CA VAL A 102 8.80 -6.46 4.30
C VAL A 102 9.96 -5.53 3.93
N ILE A 103 11.10 -6.07 3.49
CA ILE A 103 12.28 -5.27 3.10
C ILE A 103 11.98 -4.39 1.87
N THR A 104 11.22 -4.91 0.91
CA THR A 104 10.84 -4.18 -0.31
C THR A 104 9.68 -3.20 -0.09
N THR A 105 9.08 -3.17 1.11
CA THR A 105 7.93 -2.33 1.48
C THR A 105 6.67 -2.57 0.63
N VAL A 106 6.56 -3.72 -0.05
CA VAL A 106 5.39 -4.06 -0.87
C VAL A 106 4.16 -4.38 0.00
N GLY A 107 4.35 -5.18 1.06
CA GLY A 107 3.37 -5.38 2.11
C GLY A 107 1.97 -5.88 1.70
N TYR A 108 1.84 -6.94 0.89
CA TYR A 108 0.52 -7.45 0.42
C TYR A 108 -0.51 -7.78 1.52
N GLY A 109 -0.09 -8.02 2.76
CA GLY A 109 -1.01 -8.21 3.91
C GLY A 109 -1.70 -9.57 4.00
N HIS A 110 -1.55 -10.45 3.00
CA HIS A 110 -2.10 -11.83 3.01
C HIS A 110 -1.51 -12.74 4.12
N SER A 111 -0.33 -12.41 4.64
CA SER A 111 0.40 -13.13 5.69
C SER A 111 1.03 -12.09 6.62
N THR A 112 0.57 -12.05 7.87
CA THR A 112 1.05 -11.10 8.89
C THR A 112 1.34 -11.82 10.21
N PRO A 113 2.37 -11.41 10.96
CA PRO A 113 2.73 -12.06 12.21
C PRO A 113 1.59 -11.89 13.23
N ALA A 114 0.96 -13.01 13.61
CA ALA A 114 -0.12 -13.00 14.59
C ALA A 114 0.40 -12.86 16.03
N THR A 115 1.63 -13.31 16.30
CA THR A 115 2.23 -13.33 17.64
C THR A 115 2.82 -11.97 18.02
N VAL A 116 2.78 -11.64 19.32
CA VAL A 116 3.39 -10.41 19.86
C VAL A 116 4.88 -10.33 19.52
N TRP A 117 5.60 -11.44 19.73
CA TRP A 117 7.03 -11.55 19.40
C TRP A 117 7.31 -11.44 17.90
N GLY A 118 6.47 -12.03 17.05
CA GLY A 118 6.61 -11.92 15.60
C GLY A 118 6.42 -10.47 15.12
N LYS A 119 5.48 -9.73 15.71
CA LYS A 119 5.27 -8.30 15.42
C LYS A 119 6.47 -7.46 15.86
N LEU A 120 6.97 -7.69 17.08
CA LEU A 120 8.14 -6.97 17.59
C LEU A 120 9.38 -7.24 16.74
N PHE A 121 9.63 -8.51 16.39
CA PHE A 121 10.69 -8.89 15.48
C PHE A 121 10.52 -8.21 14.12
N CYS A 122 9.31 -8.22 13.55
CA CYS A 122 9.02 -7.57 12.27
C CYS A 122 9.33 -6.06 12.30
N MET A 123 9.04 -5.36 13.40
CA MET A 123 9.36 -3.93 13.55
C MET A 123 10.88 -3.71 13.52
N ILE A 124 11.64 -4.46 14.33
CA ILE A 124 13.10 -4.34 14.40
C ILE A 124 13.74 -4.74 13.06
N PHE A 125 13.24 -5.82 12.45
CA PHE A 125 13.68 -6.31 11.15
C PHE A 125 13.43 -5.28 10.04
N ALA A 126 12.28 -4.62 10.02
CA ALA A 126 11.97 -3.58 9.04
C ALA A 126 12.86 -2.33 9.21
N LEU A 127 13.15 -1.92 10.45
CA LEU A 127 14.00 -0.75 10.74
C LEU A 127 15.40 -0.88 10.14
N ALA A 128 16.01 -2.07 10.22
CA ALA A 128 17.31 -2.34 9.61
C ALA A 128 17.19 -2.76 8.13
N GLY A 129 16.17 -3.55 7.81
CA GLY A 129 15.97 -4.14 6.50
C GLY A 129 15.65 -3.14 5.41
N ILE A 130 14.78 -2.15 5.67
CA ILE A 130 14.37 -1.16 4.66
C ILE A 130 15.57 -0.31 4.18
N PRO A 131 16.40 0.30 5.07
CA PRO A 131 17.60 1.00 4.63
C PRO A 131 18.57 0.13 3.83
N LEU A 132 18.82 -1.11 4.29
CA LEU A 132 19.68 -2.05 3.57
C LEU A 132 19.12 -2.39 2.18
N GLY A 133 17.81 -2.63 2.09
CA GLY A 133 17.11 -2.88 0.82
C GLY A 133 17.24 -1.69 -0.13
N LEU A 134 17.05 -0.47 0.36
CA LEU A 134 17.21 0.74 -0.45
C LEU A 134 18.63 0.89 -1.01
N VAL A 135 19.67 0.67 -0.19
CA VAL A 135 21.07 0.72 -0.64
C VAL A 135 21.36 -0.39 -1.67
N MET A 136 20.82 -1.59 -1.47
CA MET A 136 20.93 -2.69 -2.43
C MET A 136 20.28 -2.31 -3.78
N PHE A 137 19.06 -1.77 -3.76
CA PHE A 137 18.35 -1.36 -4.99
C PHE A 137 19.08 -0.22 -5.72
N GLN A 138 19.64 0.75 -4.99
CA GLN A 138 20.47 1.80 -5.58
C GLN A 138 21.71 1.21 -6.28
N SER A 139 22.42 0.31 -5.58
CA SER A 139 23.61 -0.35 -6.13
C SER A 139 23.30 -1.15 -7.40
N ILE A 140 22.18 -1.89 -7.41
CA ILE A 140 21.72 -2.62 -8.59
C ILE A 140 21.38 -1.65 -9.73
N GLY A 141 20.65 -0.57 -9.44
CA GLY A 141 20.29 0.46 -10.42
C GLY A 141 21.50 1.10 -11.09
N GLU A 142 22.56 1.38 -10.31
CA GLU A 142 23.83 1.87 -10.84
C GLU A 142 24.47 0.87 -11.80
N ARG A 143 24.58 -0.42 -11.41
CA ARG A 143 25.15 -1.47 -12.27
C ARG A 143 24.39 -1.64 -13.58
N VAL A 144 23.05 -1.60 -13.53
CA VAL A 144 22.22 -1.66 -14.75
C VAL A 144 22.50 -0.46 -15.67
N LYS A 145 22.64 0.74 -15.11
CA LYS A 145 23.01 1.94 -15.88
C LYS A 145 24.40 1.80 -16.52
N TYR A 146 25.38 1.26 -15.79
CA TYR A 146 26.72 0.99 -16.33
C TYR A 146 26.68 0.01 -17.51
N VAL A 147 25.95 -1.10 -17.37
CA VAL A 147 25.79 -2.08 -18.46
C VAL A 147 25.12 -1.44 -19.68
N ASN A 148 24.07 -0.65 -19.48
CA ASN A 148 23.40 0.06 -20.57
C ASN A 148 24.34 1.05 -21.30
N CYS A 149 25.26 1.69 -20.58
CA CYS A 149 26.27 2.57 -21.17
C CYS A 149 27.29 1.80 -22.01
N LEU A 150 27.70 0.61 -21.58
CA LEU A 150 28.64 -0.25 -22.32
C LEU A 150 28.02 -0.84 -23.60
N LEU A 151 26.70 -1.06 -23.59
CA LEU A 151 25.95 -1.54 -24.75
C LEU A 151 25.53 -0.40 -25.70
N SER A 152 25.73 0.87 -25.32
CA SER A 152 25.39 2.00 -26.19
C SER A 152 26.40 2.08 -27.35
N PRO A 153 25.95 2.02 -28.62
CA PRO A 153 26.82 2.03 -29.79
C PRO A 153 27.60 3.34 -30.01
N GLU A 154 27.41 4.36 -29.18
CA GLU A 154 28.18 5.63 -29.20
C GLU A 154 29.54 5.54 -28.50
N ALA A 155 29.85 4.42 -27.82
CA ALA A 155 31.12 4.21 -27.12
C ALA A 155 32.17 3.41 -27.93
N ALA A 156 31.90 3.10 -29.21
CA ALA A 156 32.77 2.35 -30.12
C ALA A 156 33.29 3.21 -31.28
#